data_AF-A0A538FIZ9-F1
#
_entry.id   AF-A0A538FIZ9-F1
#
_cell.length_a   1.000
_cell.length_b   1.000
_cell.length_c   1.000
_cell.angle_alpha   90.00
_cell.angle_beta   90.00
_cell.angle_gamma   90.00
#
_symmetry.space_group_name_H-M   'P 1'
#
loop_
_entity.id
_entity.type
_entity.pdbx_description
1 polymer ?
#
loop_
_entity_poly.entity_id
_entity_poly.type
_entity_poly.pdbx_seq_one_letter_code
_entity_poly.pdbx_strand_id
1 'polypeptide(L)'
;MLALVVAAAFGVLVFAVTTLDDATKRERHTKAVTAETLRLERLVLDLDTGLRGFVLTGKDDLLAPWTSARAALPKSLRDFQQLASTTAGERRRAMTLVASIDQYVNDYAVPVVEIARESPAATRQTFVSQEGAQQLAAVRDRFADFLSTESAVAAARTSTAQHRSDEAIAAAVAGLIASALLIIGFGLYLARSIARPARDVAEGAARLAGGDLTTRLRPQGVGEIEELTHAFNRMAERL
;
A
#
# COMPACT_ATOMS: atom_id res chain seq x y z
N MET A 1 31.73 1.27 14.06
CA MET A 1 31.23 2.59 13.61
C MET A 1 30.61 2.51 12.22
N LEU A 2 31.34 2.12 11.17
CA LEU A 2 30.78 1.98 9.81
C LEU A 2 29.61 0.96 9.74
N ALA A 3 29.72 -0.16 10.45
CA ALA A 3 28.64 -1.15 10.58
C ALA A 3 27.36 -0.59 11.24
N LEU A 4 27.47 0.39 12.15
CA LEU A 4 26.32 1.02 12.83
C LEU A 4 25.55 1.94 11.87
N VAL A 5 26.27 2.69 11.05
CA VAL A 5 25.68 3.58 10.02
C VAL A 5 24.97 2.75 8.95
N VAL A 6 25.61 1.67 8.48
CA VAL A 6 25.00 0.76 7.50
C VAL A 6 23.77 0.06 8.07
N ALA A 7 23.81 -0.40 9.33
CA ALA A 7 22.66 -1.02 9.99
C ALA A 7 21.49 -0.04 10.18
N ALA A 8 21.76 1.22 10.53
CA ALA A 8 20.74 2.25 10.66
C ALA A 8 20.08 2.59 9.31
N ALA A 9 20.88 2.80 8.26
CA ALA A 9 20.38 3.05 6.91
C ALA A 9 19.55 1.86 6.38
N PHE A 10 20.00 0.63 6.63
CA PHE A 10 19.28 -0.58 6.28
C PHE A 10 17.94 -0.70 7.04
N GLY A 11 17.93 -0.37 8.33
CA GLY A 11 16.71 -0.37 9.14
C GLY A 11 15.64 0.60 8.64
N VAL A 12 16.04 1.82 8.27
CA VAL A 12 15.15 2.83 7.66
C VAL A 12 14.61 2.34 6.32
N LEU A 13 15.46 1.74 5.48
CA LEU A 13 15.05 1.22 4.18
C LEU A 13 14.07 0.05 4.32
N VAL A 14 14.33 -0.89 5.23
CA VAL A 14 13.41 -2.01 5.51
C VAL A 14 12.07 -1.50 6.04
N PHE A 15 12.07 -0.52 6.95
CA PHE A 15 10.84 0.09 7.46
C PHE A 15 10.03 0.81 6.38
N ALA A 16 10.70 1.54 5.49
CA ALA A 16 10.07 2.21 4.35
C ALA A 16 9.49 1.20 3.33
N VAL A 17 10.19 0.09 3.08
CA VAL A 17 9.72 -0.95 2.14
C VAL A 17 8.53 -1.72 2.70
N THR A 18 8.54 -2.09 3.99
CA THR A 18 7.42 -2.83 4.61
C THR A 18 6.15 -2.00 4.70
N THR A 19 6.27 -0.69 4.99
CA THR A 19 5.12 0.23 5.01
C THR A 19 4.52 0.46 3.62
N LEU A 20 5.33 0.39 2.56
CA LEU A 20 4.88 0.53 1.17
C LEU A 20 4.19 -0.74 0.63
N ASP A 21 4.66 -1.92 1.01
CA ASP A 21 4.07 -3.21 0.58
C ASP A 21 2.65 -3.41 1.12
N ASP A 22 2.43 -3.09 2.41
CA ASP A 22 1.10 -3.22 3.03
C ASP A 22 0.09 -2.21 2.46
N ALA A 23 0.53 -1.02 2.05
CA ALA A 23 -0.34 -0.03 1.41
C ALA A 23 -0.80 -0.53 0.03
N THR A 24 0.14 -1.08 -0.75
CA THR A 24 -0.12 -1.59 -2.10
C THR A 24 -1.09 -2.79 -2.08
N LYS A 25 -0.92 -3.73 -1.16
CA LYS A 25 -1.82 -4.89 -1.00
C LYS A 25 -3.25 -4.46 -0.64
N ARG A 26 -3.38 -3.49 0.26
CA ARG A 26 -4.70 -2.96 0.67
C ARG A 26 -5.40 -2.20 -0.44
N GLU A 27 -4.67 -1.40 -1.21
CA GLU A 27 -5.22 -0.70 -2.37
C GLU A 27 -5.76 -1.68 -3.42
N ARG A 28 -4.99 -2.74 -3.72
CA ARG A 28 -5.45 -3.81 -4.63
C ARG A 28 -6.72 -4.49 -4.13
N HIS A 29 -6.82 -4.75 -2.84
CA HIS A 29 -8.00 -5.37 -2.25
C HIS A 29 -9.24 -4.48 -2.38
N THR A 30 -9.15 -3.19 -2.03
CA THR A 30 -10.28 -2.25 -2.20
C THR A 30 -10.71 -2.16 -3.67
N LYS A 31 -9.76 -2.09 -4.61
CA LYS A 31 -10.09 -2.10 -6.05
C LYS A 31 -10.79 -3.40 -6.47
N ALA A 32 -10.35 -4.55 -5.94
CA ALA A 32 -10.98 -5.84 -6.24
C ALA A 32 -12.41 -5.91 -5.71
N VAL A 33 -12.66 -5.45 -4.47
CA VAL A 33 -14.00 -5.37 -3.88
C VAL A 33 -14.91 -4.49 -4.74
N THR A 34 -14.48 -3.26 -5.05
CA THR A 34 -15.27 -2.33 -5.89
C THR A 34 -15.54 -2.90 -7.28
N ALA A 35 -14.55 -3.50 -7.93
CA ALA A 35 -14.72 -4.09 -9.25
C ALA A 35 -15.74 -5.23 -9.24
N GLU A 36 -15.70 -6.08 -8.22
CA GLU A 36 -16.66 -7.19 -8.09
C GLU A 36 -18.06 -6.69 -7.73
N THR A 37 -18.19 -5.64 -6.92
CA THR A 37 -19.48 -4.98 -6.66
C THR A 37 -20.10 -4.42 -7.94
N LEU A 38 -19.32 -3.71 -8.77
CA LEU A 38 -19.80 -3.17 -10.05
C LEU A 38 -20.14 -4.29 -11.06
N ARG A 39 -19.43 -5.42 -10.99
CA ARG A 39 -19.75 -6.60 -11.79
C ARG A 39 -21.12 -7.17 -11.39
N LEU A 40 -21.38 -7.32 -10.09
CA LEU A 40 -22.67 -7.77 -9.58
C LEU A 40 -23.80 -6.81 -9.98
N GLU A 41 -23.59 -5.50 -9.87
CA GLU A 41 -24.57 -4.50 -10.29
C GLU A 41 -24.92 -4.66 -11.78
N ARG A 42 -23.92 -4.82 -12.65
CA ARG A 42 -24.13 -5.09 -14.07
C ARG A 42 -24.94 -6.37 -14.31
N LEU A 43 -24.62 -7.46 -13.61
CA LEU A 43 -25.35 -8.72 -13.74
C LEU A 43 -26.82 -8.56 -13.35
N VAL A 44 -27.12 -7.83 -12.27
CA VAL A 44 -28.50 -7.53 -11.87
C VAL A 44 -29.22 -6.68 -12.92
N LEU A 45 -28.54 -5.71 -13.52
CA LEU A 45 -29.10 -4.90 -14.61
C LEU A 45 -29.38 -5.72 -15.87
N ASP A 46 -28.50 -6.66 -16.22
CA ASP A 46 -28.69 -7.55 -17.37
C ASP A 46 -29.88 -8.51 -17.14
N LEU A 47 -30.08 -8.97 -15.89
CA LEU A 47 -31.26 -9.72 -15.49
C LEU A 47 -32.54 -8.89 -15.68
N ASP A 48 -32.59 -7.68 -15.11
CA ASP A 48 -33.77 -6.80 -15.22
C ASP A 48 -34.06 -6.42 -16.69
N THR A 49 -33.02 -6.12 -17.46
CA THR A 49 -33.15 -5.76 -18.88
C THR A 49 -33.71 -6.91 -19.70
N GLY A 50 -33.16 -8.12 -19.53
CA GLY A 50 -33.63 -9.31 -20.23
C GLY A 50 -35.05 -9.70 -19.83
N LEU A 51 -35.35 -9.65 -18.53
CA LEU A 51 -36.69 -9.85 -17.98
C LEU A 51 -37.69 -8.87 -18.61
N ARG A 52 -37.47 -7.57 -18.52
CA ARG A 52 -38.39 -6.55 -19.04
C ARG A 52 -38.58 -6.68 -20.54
N GLY A 53 -37.50 -6.87 -21.30
CA GLY A 53 -37.56 -7.06 -22.74
C GLY A 53 -38.44 -8.24 -23.12
N PHE A 54 -38.23 -9.39 -22.46
CA PHE A 54 -39.03 -10.59 -22.67
C PHE A 54 -40.50 -10.37 -22.31
N VAL A 55 -40.79 -9.83 -21.12
CA VAL A 55 -42.17 -9.66 -20.66
C VAL A 55 -42.94 -8.65 -21.53
N LEU A 56 -42.29 -7.59 -22.02
CA LEU A 56 -42.92 -6.58 -22.86
C LEU A 56 -43.22 -7.06 -24.27
N THR A 57 -42.34 -7.88 -24.86
CA THR A 57 -42.41 -8.23 -26.29
C THR A 57 -42.76 -9.68 -26.57
N GLY A 58 -42.62 -10.58 -25.59
CA GLY A 58 -42.74 -12.02 -25.74
C GLY A 58 -41.64 -12.69 -26.56
N LYS A 59 -40.53 -11.99 -26.88
CA LYS A 59 -39.44 -12.55 -27.70
C LYS A 59 -38.38 -13.22 -26.85
N ASP A 60 -38.23 -14.54 -27.00
CA ASP A 60 -37.22 -15.35 -26.29
C ASP A 60 -35.78 -14.85 -26.49
N ASP A 61 -35.44 -14.26 -27.64
CA ASP A 61 -34.10 -13.72 -27.92
C ASP A 61 -33.68 -12.64 -26.89
N LEU A 62 -34.65 -11.94 -26.30
CA LEU A 62 -34.38 -10.93 -25.27
C LEU A 62 -34.03 -11.54 -23.91
N LEU A 63 -34.15 -12.86 -23.74
CA LEU A 63 -33.66 -13.57 -22.55
C LEU A 63 -32.17 -13.94 -22.63
N ALA A 64 -31.46 -13.58 -23.70
CA ALA A 64 -30.02 -13.83 -23.78
C ALA A 64 -29.22 -13.16 -22.63
N PRO A 65 -29.42 -11.86 -22.31
CA PRO A 65 -28.78 -11.23 -21.15
C PRO A 65 -29.18 -11.91 -19.83
N TRP A 66 -30.48 -12.19 -19.64
CA TRP A 66 -30.99 -12.91 -18.48
C TRP A 66 -30.28 -14.25 -18.25
N THR A 67 -30.20 -15.07 -19.30
CA THR A 67 -29.62 -16.42 -19.24
C THR A 67 -28.13 -16.36 -18.88
N SER A 68 -27.38 -15.45 -19.52
CA SER A 68 -25.96 -15.27 -19.24
C SER A 68 -25.70 -14.75 -17.82
N ALA A 69 -26.49 -13.77 -17.37
CA ALA A 69 -26.33 -13.16 -16.06
C ALA A 69 -26.70 -14.15 -14.94
N ARG A 70 -27.79 -14.91 -15.11
CA ARG A 70 -28.23 -15.94 -14.15
C ARG A 70 -27.21 -17.06 -13.98
N ALA A 71 -26.51 -17.42 -15.06
CA ALA A 71 -25.42 -18.40 -15.00
C ALA A 71 -24.16 -17.86 -14.28
N ALA A 72 -23.84 -16.58 -14.45
CA ALA A 72 -22.64 -15.96 -13.87
C ALA A 72 -22.82 -15.53 -12.40
N LEU A 73 -24.05 -15.17 -12.00
CA LEU A 73 -24.36 -14.57 -10.71
C LEU A 73 -23.89 -15.38 -9.50
N PRO A 74 -24.11 -16.71 -9.40
CA PRO A 74 -23.72 -17.46 -8.20
C PRO A 74 -22.22 -17.45 -7.91
N LYS A 75 -21.39 -17.40 -8.96
CA LYS A 75 -19.94 -17.29 -8.79
C LYS A 75 -19.56 -15.89 -8.28
N SER A 76 -20.10 -14.86 -8.93
CA SER A 76 -19.83 -13.46 -8.58
C SER A 76 -20.26 -13.12 -7.15
N LEU A 77 -21.40 -13.67 -6.68
CA LEU A 77 -21.85 -13.52 -5.29
C LEU A 77 -20.87 -14.14 -4.29
N ARG A 78 -20.33 -15.34 -4.59
CA ARG A 78 -19.33 -15.99 -3.73
C ARG A 78 -18.01 -15.22 -3.71
N ASP A 79 -17.53 -14.81 -4.87
CA ASP A 79 -16.28 -14.05 -5.01
C ASP A 79 -16.40 -12.71 -4.24
N PHE A 80 -17.53 -12.01 -4.38
CA PHE A 80 -17.85 -10.81 -3.62
C PHE A 80 -17.88 -11.06 -2.11
N GLN A 81 -18.57 -12.09 -1.61
CA GLN A 81 -18.62 -12.39 -0.18
C GLN A 81 -17.24 -12.70 0.41
N GLN A 82 -16.38 -13.39 -0.35
CA GLN A 82 -15.01 -13.68 0.08
C GLN A 82 -14.18 -12.40 0.17
N LEU A 83 -14.27 -11.53 -0.84
CA LEU A 83 -13.56 -10.25 -0.88
C LEU A 83 -14.07 -9.29 0.21
N ALA A 84 -15.39 -9.10 0.31
CA ALA A 84 -16.04 -8.13 1.21
C ALA A 84 -16.22 -8.66 2.65
N SER A 85 -15.17 -9.24 3.21
CA SER A 85 -15.20 -9.89 4.53
C SER A 85 -14.12 -9.40 5.50
N THR A 86 -13.46 -8.28 5.18
CA THR A 86 -12.31 -7.77 5.95
C THR A 86 -12.72 -7.27 7.34
N THR A 87 -13.87 -6.60 7.46
CA THR A 87 -14.39 -6.13 8.76
C THR A 87 -15.78 -6.71 9.07
N ALA A 88 -16.15 -6.72 10.35
CA ALA A 88 -17.50 -7.16 10.75
C ALA A 88 -18.61 -6.29 10.13
N GLY A 89 -18.38 -4.98 10.00
CA GLY A 89 -19.32 -4.05 9.38
C GLY A 89 -19.46 -4.26 7.87
N GLU A 90 -18.35 -4.45 7.17
CA GLU A 90 -18.31 -4.76 5.74
C GLU A 90 -18.98 -6.10 5.43
N ARG A 91 -18.63 -7.15 6.18
CA ARG A 91 -19.25 -8.49 6.06
C ARG A 91 -20.77 -8.42 6.21
N ARG A 92 -21.25 -7.67 7.20
CA ARG A 92 -22.70 -7.49 7.42
C ARG A 92 -23.36 -6.81 6.22
N ARG A 93 -22.79 -5.72 5.70
CA ARG A 93 -23.33 -5.03 4.51
C ARG A 93 -23.30 -5.93 3.28
N ALA A 94 -22.21 -6.67 3.07
CA ALA A 94 -22.08 -7.62 1.97
C ALA A 94 -23.14 -8.72 2.04
N MET A 95 -23.37 -9.29 3.23
CA MET A 95 -24.44 -10.26 3.45
C MET A 95 -25.82 -9.68 3.17
N THR A 96 -26.09 -8.45 3.60
CA THR A 96 -27.37 -7.77 3.30
C THR A 96 -27.56 -7.55 1.80
N LEU A 97 -26.54 -7.09 1.09
CA LEU A 97 -26.59 -6.90 -0.36
C LEU A 97 -26.85 -8.23 -1.08
N VAL A 98 -26.13 -9.29 -0.72
CA VAL A 98 -26.33 -10.62 -1.31
C VAL A 98 -27.74 -11.13 -1.06
N ALA A 99 -28.25 -11.03 0.17
CA ALA A 99 -29.61 -11.42 0.48
C ALA A 99 -30.65 -10.62 -0.33
N SER A 100 -30.45 -9.31 -0.52
CA SER A 100 -31.34 -8.50 -1.37
C SER A 100 -31.29 -8.91 -2.85
N ILE A 101 -30.12 -9.26 -3.37
CA ILE A 101 -29.98 -9.77 -4.74
C ILE A 101 -30.68 -11.13 -4.87
N ASP A 102 -30.43 -12.06 -3.95
CA ASP A 102 -31.05 -13.39 -3.95
C ASP A 102 -32.58 -13.29 -3.86
N GLN A 103 -33.10 -12.41 -3.01
CA GLN A 103 -34.53 -12.14 -2.88
C GLN A 103 -35.11 -11.58 -4.18
N TYR A 104 -34.47 -10.56 -4.77
CA TYR A 104 -34.93 -9.99 -6.06
C TYR A 104 -34.95 -11.05 -7.17
N VAL A 105 -33.91 -11.89 -7.24
CA VAL A 105 -33.81 -12.90 -8.29
C VAL A 105 -34.82 -14.01 -8.04
N ASN A 106 -34.78 -14.67 -6.89
CA ASN A 106 -35.53 -15.91 -6.66
C ASN A 106 -37.01 -15.67 -6.34
N ASP A 107 -37.35 -14.58 -5.65
CA ASP A 107 -38.72 -14.35 -5.19
C ASP A 107 -39.52 -13.50 -6.17
N TYR A 108 -38.85 -12.72 -7.02
CA TYR A 108 -39.50 -11.85 -8.01
C TYR A 108 -39.13 -12.23 -9.45
N ALA A 109 -37.86 -12.06 -9.84
CA ALA A 109 -37.50 -12.07 -11.25
C ALA A 109 -37.70 -13.45 -11.91
N VAL A 110 -37.34 -14.53 -11.22
CA VAL A 110 -37.49 -15.91 -11.71
C VAL A 110 -38.97 -16.29 -11.90
N PRO A 111 -39.85 -16.16 -10.88
CA PRO A 111 -41.28 -16.39 -11.05
C PRO A 111 -41.89 -15.58 -12.19
N VAL A 112 -41.50 -14.32 -12.36
CA VAL A 112 -42.04 -13.47 -13.42
C VAL A 112 -41.65 -13.97 -14.82
N VAL A 113 -40.41 -14.42 -15.03
CA VAL A 113 -40.01 -15.04 -16.31
C VAL A 113 -40.82 -16.31 -16.57
N GLU A 114 -41.00 -17.16 -15.56
CA GLU A 114 -41.73 -18.42 -15.68
C GLU A 114 -43.20 -18.18 -16.03
N ILE A 115 -43.88 -17.27 -15.32
CA ILE A 115 -45.26 -16.86 -15.62
C ILE A 115 -45.36 -16.26 -17.03
N ALA A 116 -44.39 -15.45 -17.46
CA ALA A 116 -44.38 -14.84 -18.79
C ALA A 116 -44.20 -15.87 -19.91
N ARG A 117 -43.49 -16.98 -19.67
CA ARG A 117 -43.38 -18.08 -20.64
C ARG A 117 -44.70 -18.83 -20.80
N GLU A 118 -45.42 -19.06 -19.70
CA GLU A 118 -46.68 -19.82 -19.72
C GLU A 118 -47.89 -18.98 -20.17
N SER A 119 -47.92 -17.70 -19.78
CA SER A 119 -49.08 -16.82 -19.99
C SER A 119 -48.64 -15.37 -20.28
N PRO A 120 -48.19 -15.07 -21.52
CA PRO A 120 -47.67 -13.74 -21.89
C PRO A 120 -48.67 -12.58 -21.74
N ALA A 121 -49.97 -12.86 -21.68
CA ALA A 121 -51.01 -11.86 -21.47
C ALA A 121 -51.18 -11.47 -19.98
N ALA A 122 -50.95 -12.40 -19.05
CA ALA A 122 -51.09 -12.17 -17.60
C ALA A 122 -50.01 -11.24 -17.05
N THR A 123 -48.82 -11.27 -17.66
CA THR A 123 -47.65 -10.54 -17.17
C THR A 123 -47.57 -9.08 -17.67
N ARG A 124 -48.21 -8.78 -18.81
CA ARG A 124 -48.17 -7.45 -19.45
C ARG A 124 -48.93 -6.34 -18.71
N GLN A 125 -49.95 -6.66 -17.91
CA GLN A 125 -50.79 -5.66 -17.24
C GLN A 125 -50.41 -5.39 -15.77
N THR A 126 -49.84 -6.37 -15.06
CA THR A 126 -49.66 -6.27 -13.59
C THR A 126 -48.19 -6.38 -13.15
N PHE A 127 -47.35 -7.11 -13.89
CA PHE A 127 -46.02 -7.54 -13.42
C PHE A 127 -44.84 -6.76 -13.97
N VAL A 128 -44.98 -6.08 -15.13
CA VAL A 128 -43.99 -5.08 -15.62
C VAL A 128 -44.11 -3.74 -14.86
N SER A 129 -44.89 -3.72 -13.78
CA SER A 129 -45.31 -2.54 -13.03
C SER A 129 -44.28 -2.07 -12.00
N GLN A 130 -44.69 -1.03 -11.24
CA GLN A 130 -43.96 -0.41 -10.14
C GLN A 130 -43.24 -1.39 -9.21
N GLU A 131 -43.78 -2.59 -8.98
CA GLU A 131 -43.17 -3.57 -8.07
C GLU A 131 -41.75 -3.97 -8.51
N GLY A 132 -41.55 -4.33 -9.78
CA GLY A 132 -40.21 -4.66 -10.28
C GLY A 132 -39.26 -3.49 -10.23
N ALA A 133 -39.76 -2.27 -10.46
CA ALA A 133 -38.98 -1.05 -10.30
C ALA A 133 -38.60 -0.78 -8.84
N GLN A 134 -39.50 -1.03 -7.88
CA GLN A 134 -39.25 -0.88 -6.45
C GLN A 134 -38.23 -1.92 -5.95
N GLN A 135 -38.38 -3.17 -6.35
CA GLN A 135 -37.43 -4.24 -5.98
C GLN A 135 -36.03 -3.95 -6.54
N LEU A 136 -35.93 -3.53 -7.81
CA LEU A 136 -34.65 -3.15 -8.40
C LEU A 136 -34.06 -1.89 -7.72
N ALA A 137 -34.89 -0.90 -7.41
CA ALA A 137 -34.45 0.29 -6.70
C ALA A 137 -33.87 -0.06 -5.33
N ALA A 138 -34.51 -0.95 -4.58
CA ALA A 138 -34.01 -1.43 -3.29
C ALA A 138 -32.63 -2.09 -3.44
N VAL A 139 -32.41 -2.91 -4.47
CA VAL A 139 -31.10 -3.53 -4.73
C VAL A 139 -30.06 -2.47 -5.12
N ARG A 140 -30.41 -1.50 -5.98
CA ARG A 140 -29.52 -0.39 -6.37
C ARG A 140 -29.12 0.48 -5.18
N ASP A 141 -30.05 0.76 -4.27
CA ASP A 141 -29.75 1.52 -3.06
C ASP A 141 -28.76 0.77 -2.17
N ARG A 142 -28.84 -0.57 -2.10
CA ARG A 142 -27.83 -1.39 -1.40
C ARG A 142 -26.46 -1.36 -2.07
N PHE A 143 -26.40 -1.36 -3.40
CA PHE A 143 -25.14 -1.16 -4.11
C PHE A 143 -24.55 0.22 -3.82
N ALA A 144 -25.36 1.27 -3.86
CA ALA A 144 -24.93 2.64 -3.57
C ALA A 144 -24.44 2.82 -2.12
N ASP A 145 -25.15 2.25 -1.14
CA ASP A 145 -24.73 2.25 0.27
C ASP A 145 -23.40 1.52 0.46
N PHE A 146 -23.23 0.36 -0.17
CA PHE A 146 -21.98 -0.40 -0.08
C PHE A 146 -20.81 0.36 -0.72
N LEU A 147 -20.97 0.86 -1.95
CA LEU A 147 -19.94 1.59 -2.69
C LEU A 147 -19.56 2.92 -2.06
N SER A 148 -20.54 3.67 -1.53
CA SER A 148 -20.27 4.93 -0.83
C SER A 148 -19.53 4.70 0.48
N THR A 149 -19.88 3.64 1.22
CA THR A 149 -19.15 3.26 2.44
C THR A 149 -17.72 2.82 2.12
N GLU A 150 -17.51 1.99 1.10
CA GLU A 150 -16.14 1.61 0.70
C GLU A 150 -15.33 2.80 0.22
N SER A 151 -15.93 3.72 -0.53
CA SER A 151 -15.27 4.96 -0.96
C SER A 151 -14.88 5.84 0.23
N ALA A 152 -15.75 5.98 1.23
CA ALA A 152 -15.46 6.73 2.45
C ALA A 152 -14.34 6.08 3.28
N VAL A 153 -14.35 4.74 3.39
CA VAL A 153 -13.28 3.98 4.06
C VAL A 153 -11.96 4.12 3.31
N ALA A 154 -11.98 4.06 1.98
CA ALA A 154 -10.80 4.27 1.13
C ALA A 154 -10.24 5.69 1.31
N ALA A 155 -11.09 6.72 1.28
CA ALA A 155 -10.69 8.11 1.44
C ALA A 155 -10.06 8.39 2.82
N ALA A 156 -10.67 7.88 3.90
CA ALA A 156 -10.12 7.99 5.25
C ALA A 156 -8.77 7.27 5.40
N ARG A 157 -8.54 6.19 4.62
CA ARG A 157 -7.26 5.50 4.59
C ARG A 157 -6.21 6.27 3.80
N THR A 158 -6.59 6.93 2.70
CA THR A 158 -5.66 7.77 1.92
C THR A 158 -5.15 8.95 2.73
N SER A 159 -6.02 9.63 3.49
CA SER A 159 -5.58 10.74 4.36
C SER A 159 -4.62 10.26 5.45
N THR A 160 -4.89 9.10 6.05
CA THR A 160 -3.99 8.50 7.04
C THR A 160 -2.66 8.04 6.42
N ALA A 161 -2.69 7.56 5.17
CA ALA A 161 -1.48 7.13 4.45
C ALA A 161 -0.56 8.31 4.10
N GLN A 162 -1.12 9.47 3.72
CA GLN A 162 -0.35 10.68 3.46
C GLN A 162 0.44 11.13 4.70
N HIS A 163 -0.21 11.18 5.88
CA HIS A 163 0.48 11.51 7.13
C HIS A 163 1.62 10.53 7.48
N ARG A 164 1.46 9.24 7.19
CA ARG A 164 2.52 8.24 7.41
C ARG A 164 3.67 8.34 6.40
N SER A 165 3.38 8.73 5.17
CA SER A 165 4.42 9.01 4.17
C SER A 165 5.27 10.20 4.59
N ASP A 166 4.67 11.25 5.15
CA ASP A 166 5.40 12.42 5.65
C ASP A 166 6.31 12.06 6.83
N GLU A 167 5.82 11.25 7.79
CA GLU A 167 6.64 10.75 8.90
C GLU A 167 7.81 9.87 8.41
N ALA A 168 7.57 9.00 7.42
CA ALA A 168 8.62 8.15 6.84
C ALA A 168 9.68 8.97 6.10
N ILE A 169 9.27 9.98 5.35
CA ILE A 169 10.17 10.93 4.68
C ILE A 169 10.97 11.72 5.71
N ALA A 170 10.32 12.22 6.76
CA ALA A 170 10.99 12.94 7.85
C ALA A 170 12.02 12.06 8.57
N ALA A 171 11.69 10.80 8.85
CA ALA A 171 12.61 9.84 9.45
C ALA A 171 13.80 9.52 8.51
N ALA A 172 13.56 9.39 7.21
CA ALA A 172 14.61 9.17 6.21
C ALA A 172 15.56 10.38 6.11
N VAL A 173 15.00 11.60 6.08
CA VAL A 173 15.78 12.84 6.07
C VAL A 173 16.59 12.99 7.36
N ALA A 174 15.99 12.72 8.52
CA ALA A 174 16.68 12.75 9.81
C ALA A 174 17.84 11.74 9.86
N GLY A 175 17.61 10.51 9.35
CA GLY A 175 18.64 9.48 9.25
C GLY A 175 19.79 9.87 8.31
N LEU A 176 19.48 10.54 7.19
CA LEU A 176 20.49 11.04 6.25
C LEU A 176 21.33 12.16 6.87
N ILE A 177 20.71 13.10 7.58
CA ILE A 177 21.41 14.18 8.31
C ILE A 177 22.31 13.59 9.40
N ALA A 178 21.80 12.65 10.20
CA ALA A 178 22.58 11.99 11.25
C ALA A 178 23.80 11.24 10.67
N SER A 179 23.62 10.56 9.53
CA SER A 179 24.71 9.85 8.84
C SER A 179 25.76 10.82 8.30
N ALA A 180 25.34 11.94 7.70
CA ALA A 180 26.25 12.97 7.22
C ALA A 180 27.08 13.59 8.37
N LEU A 181 26.44 13.91 9.50
CA LEU A 181 27.12 14.43 10.69
C LEU A 181 28.14 13.43 11.25
N LEU A 182 27.82 12.15 11.28
CA LEU A 182 28.75 11.10 11.72
C LEU A 182 29.96 10.98 10.78
N ILE A 183 29.75 11.04 9.46
CA ILE A 183 30.85 10.99 8.47
C ILE A 183 31.76 12.22 8.64
N ILE A 184 31.20 13.41 8.78
CA ILE A 184 31.96 14.64 8.99
C ILE A 184 32.73 14.58 10.32
N GLY A 185 32.06 14.18 11.40
CA GLY A 185 32.67 14.02 12.72
C GLY A 185 33.82 13.00 12.72
N PHE A 186 33.63 11.87 12.04
CA PHE A 186 34.67 10.84 11.89
C PHE A 186 35.84 11.31 11.02
N GLY A 187 35.57 12.03 9.93
CA GLY A 187 36.61 12.63 9.09
C GLY A 187 37.44 13.66 9.87
N LEU A 188 36.79 14.51 10.67
CA LEU A 188 37.48 15.46 11.56
C LEU A 188 38.28 14.75 12.66
N TYR A 189 37.75 13.65 13.19
CA TYR A 189 38.46 12.81 14.16
C TYR A 189 39.75 12.25 13.53
N LEU A 190 39.66 11.56 12.39
CA LEU A 190 40.81 10.99 11.67
C LEU A 190 41.84 12.05 11.27
N ALA A 191 41.35 13.19 10.77
CA ALA A 191 42.21 14.30 10.38
C ALA A 191 43.02 14.84 11.57
N ARG A 192 42.41 14.89 12.76
CA ARG A 192 43.08 15.37 13.98
C ARG A 192 43.92 14.30 14.68
N SER A 193 43.49 13.05 14.70
CA SER A 193 44.14 11.98 15.48
C SER A 193 45.25 11.27 14.73
N ILE A 194 45.17 11.19 13.40
CA ILE A 194 46.13 10.44 12.58
C ILE A 194 46.80 11.34 11.54
N ALA A 195 46.04 12.00 10.67
CA ALA A 195 46.62 12.66 9.49
C ALA A 195 47.53 13.85 9.85
N ARG A 196 47.13 14.67 10.85
CA ARG A 196 47.94 15.79 11.33
C ARG A 196 49.23 15.33 12.02
N PRO A 197 49.19 14.50 13.09
CA PRO A 197 50.42 14.03 13.72
C PRO A 197 51.36 13.28 12.78
N ALA A 198 50.84 12.48 11.84
CA ALA A 198 51.67 11.80 10.86
C ALA A 198 52.42 12.79 9.93
N ARG A 199 51.77 13.89 9.53
CA ARG A 199 52.43 14.97 8.78
C ARG A 199 53.47 15.69 9.64
N ASP A 200 53.15 15.99 10.89
CA ASP A 200 54.08 16.64 11.83
C ASP A 200 55.34 15.79 12.04
N VAL A 201 55.19 14.46 12.14
CA VAL A 201 56.31 13.52 12.20
C VAL A 201 57.11 13.48 10.90
N ALA A 202 56.45 13.46 9.74
CA ALA A 202 57.12 13.47 8.45
C ALA A 202 57.93 14.78 8.22
N GLU A 203 57.35 15.93 8.58
CA GLU A 203 58.02 17.23 8.52
C GLU A 203 59.19 17.32 9.51
N GLY A 204 59.01 16.82 10.74
CA GLY A 204 60.07 16.71 11.73
C GLY A 204 61.25 15.85 11.25
N ALA A 205 60.95 14.71 10.63
CA ALA A 205 61.96 13.83 10.04
C ALA A 205 62.72 14.49 8.88
N ALA A 206 62.02 15.24 8.01
CA ALA A 206 62.66 15.98 6.93
C ALA A 206 63.62 17.06 7.44
N ARG A 207 63.24 17.78 8.51
CA ARG A 207 64.11 18.79 9.16
C ARG A 207 65.32 18.18 9.84
N LEU A 208 65.14 17.04 10.52
CA LEU A 208 66.24 16.30 11.15
C LEU A 208 67.26 15.83 10.09
N ALA A 209 66.78 15.30 8.96
CA ALA A 209 67.62 14.92 7.83
C ALA A 209 68.33 16.12 7.16
N GLY A 210 67.71 17.30 7.22
CA GLY A 210 68.30 18.57 6.78
C GLY A 210 69.34 19.17 7.75
N GLY A 211 69.62 18.51 8.88
CA GLY A 211 70.65 18.91 9.85
C GLY A 211 70.15 19.71 11.06
N ASP A 212 68.84 19.92 11.20
CA ASP A 212 68.26 20.60 12.37
C ASP A 212 67.95 19.60 13.50
N LEU A 213 68.95 19.36 14.35
CA LEU A 213 68.86 18.44 15.49
C LEU A 213 68.08 19.00 16.69
N THR A 214 67.67 20.27 16.65
CA THR A 214 66.96 20.91 17.76
C THR A 214 65.45 20.65 17.76
N THR A 215 64.92 20.10 16.65
CA THR A 215 63.48 19.86 16.51
C THR A 215 63.03 18.75 17.47
N ARG A 216 61.97 19.02 18.24
CA ARG A 216 61.29 18.04 19.11
C ARG A 216 59.80 18.09 18.84
N LEU A 217 59.19 16.92 18.64
CA LEU A 217 57.76 16.80 18.40
C LEU A 217 57.03 16.61 19.73
N ARG A 218 55.88 17.26 19.90
CA ARG A 218 55.01 17.00 21.05
C ARG A 218 54.33 15.65 20.84
N PRO A 219 54.26 14.75 21.84
CA PRO A 219 53.48 13.53 21.74
C PRO A 219 52.02 13.90 21.43
N GLN A 220 51.59 13.62 20.21
CA GLN A 220 50.23 13.86 19.73
C GLN A 220 49.79 12.62 18.96
N GLY A 221 48.51 12.26 19.07
CA GLY A 221 47.96 11.04 18.49
C GLY A 221 47.62 10.00 19.54
N VAL A 222 47.11 8.85 19.10
CA VAL A 222 46.74 7.71 19.93
C VAL A 222 47.31 6.43 19.31
N GLY A 223 47.75 5.50 20.14
CA GLY A 223 48.29 4.20 19.68
C GLY A 223 49.63 4.34 18.98
N GLU A 224 49.73 3.78 17.77
CA GLU A 224 50.99 3.64 17.01
C GLU A 224 51.62 5.00 16.63
N ILE A 225 50.81 6.05 16.51
CA ILE A 225 51.27 7.41 16.17
C ILE A 225 52.00 8.08 17.34
N GLU A 226 51.56 7.81 18.57
CA GLU A 226 52.23 8.29 19.79
C GLU A 226 53.58 7.58 19.96
N GLU A 227 53.60 6.26 19.72
CA GLU A 227 54.83 5.46 19.74
C GLU A 227 55.84 5.94 18.70
N LEU A 228 55.38 6.28 17.49
CA LEU A 228 56.21 6.85 16.43
C LEU A 228 56.82 8.20 16.83
N THR A 229 56.04 9.06 17.50
CA THR A 229 56.52 10.37 17.97
C THR A 229 57.59 10.21 19.05
N HIS A 230 57.41 9.26 19.98
CA HIS A 230 58.41 8.94 20.99
C HIS A 230 59.69 8.35 20.37
N ALA A 231 59.56 7.47 19.38
CA ALA A 231 60.71 6.90 18.67
C ALA A 231 61.51 7.99 17.93
N PHE A 232 60.83 8.93 17.27
CA PHE A 232 61.46 10.08 16.63
C PHE A 232 62.24 10.94 17.62
N ASN A 233 61.64 11.33 18.75
CA ASN A 233 62.31 12.16 19.75
C ASN A 233 63.55 11.47 20.35
N ARG A 234 63.48 10.15 20.63
CA ARG A 234 64.65 9.38 21.11
C ARG A 234 65.77 9.32 20.08
N MET A 235 65.45 9.27 18.78
CA MET A 235 66.46 9.30 17.72
C MET A 235 67.14 10.67 17.67
N ALA A 236 66.35 11.76 17.74
CA ALA A 236 66.87 13.12 17.72
C ALA A 236 67.66 13.51 18.99
N GLU A 237 67.54 12.76 20.09
CA GLU A 237 68.35 12.92 21.31
C GLU A 237 69.72 12.21 21.25
N ARG A 238 69.86 11.20 20.37
CA ARG A 238 71.07 10.39 20.25
C ARG A 238 72.03 10.86 19.13
N LEU A 239 71.59 11.82 18.32
CA LEU A 239 72.35 12.50 17.27
C LEU A 239 72.84 13.86 17.78
#